data_AF-A0A2V6Q8T1-F1
#
_entry.id   AF-A0A2V6Q8T1-F1
#
_cell.length_a   1.000
_cell.length_b   1.000
_cell.length_c   1.000
_cell.angle_alpha   90.00
_cell.angle_beta   90.00
_cell.angle_gamma   90.00
#
_symmetry.space_group_name_H-M   'P 1'
#
loop_
_entity.id
_entity.type
_entity.pdbx_description
1 polymer ?
#
loop_
_entity_poly.entity_id
_entity_poly.type
_entity_poly.pdbx_seq_one_letter_code
_entity_poly.pdbx_strand_id
1 'polypeptide(L)'
;MAKVPQPDIVEEIRQAYARVGITLDRPATYGTYYRLLCGACGKMVGNVGDRLLPGMAAALVEQQFDLYATGGLGCPCGYQRNITRGLDATRWEAAQRRHGGAA
;
A
#
# COMPACT_ATOMS: atom_id res chain seq x y z
N MET A 1 15.63 -0.43 30.43
CA MET A 1 15.14 -0.07 29.08
C MET A 1 13.79 -0.75 28.90
N ALA A 2 12.69 0.01 28.88
CA ALA A 2 11.37 -0.57 28.68
C ALA A 2 11.24 -1.03 27.21
N LYS A 3 10.85 -2.30 27.01
CA LYS A 3 10.55 -2.84 25.68
C LYS A 3 9.25 -2.19 25.22
N VAL A 4 9.32 -1.27 24.25
CA VAL A 4 8.13 -0.76 23.57
C VAL A 4 7.36 -1.98 23.04
N PRO A 5 6.06 -2.15 23.35
CA PRO A 5 5.29 -3.24 22.77
C PRO A 5 5.30 -3.05 21.25
N GLN A 6 5.89 -3.99 20.53
CA GLN A 6 5.87 -3.93 19.07
C GLN A 6 4.43 -4.20 18.62
N PRO A 7 3.86 -3.38 17.72
CA PRO A 7 2.57 -3.71 17.13
C PRO A 7 2.66 -5.09 16.47
N ASP A 8 1.55 -5.83 16.51
CA ASP A 8 1.40 -7.03 15.70
C ASP A 8 1.74 -6.67 14.24
N ILE A 9 2.64 -7.44 13.62
CA ILE A 9 3.10 -7.17 12.25
C ILE A 9 1.93 -7.08 11.27
N VAL A 10 0.86 -7.85 11.51
CA VAL A 10 -0.36 -7.81 10.71
C VAL A 10 -1.07 -6.46 10.84
N GLU A 11 -1.06 -5.87 12.04
CA GLU A 11 -1.63 -4.56 12.27
C GLU A 11 -0.77 -3.43 11.67
N GLU A 12 0.56 -3.56 11.72
CA GLU A 12 1.45 -2.64 11.00
C GLU A 12 1.17 -2.68 9.49
N ILE A 13 1.05 -3.88 8.91
CA ILE A 13 0.70 -4.08 7.51
C ILE A 13 -0.65 -3.42 7.21
N ARG A 14 -1.67 -3.67 8.05
CA ARG A 14 -3.00 -3.08 7.87
C ARG A 14 -2.93 -1.55 7.83
N GLN A 15 -2.21 -0.94 8.76
CA GLN A 15 -2.08 0.51 8.85
C GLN A 15 -1.29 1.09 7.67
N ALA A 16 -0.18 0.45 7.28
CA ALA A 16 0.64 0.91 6.18
C ALA A 16 -0.14 0.96 4.86
N TYR A 17 -0.83 -0.13 4.51
CA TYR A 17 -1.61 -0.22 3.27
C TYR A 17 -2.89 0.62 3.30
N ALA A 18 -3.50 0.82 4.48
CA ALA A 18 -4.67 1.69 4.62
C ALA A 18 -4.37 3.14 4.21
N ARG A 19 -3.15 3.63 4.43
CA ARG A 19 -2.73 5.00 4.03
C ARG A 19 -2.91 5.25 2.53
N VAL A 20 -2.71 4.24 1.70
CA VAL A 20 -2.86 4.34 0.23
C VAL A 20 -4.21 3.80 -0.25
N GLY A 21 -5.18 3.60 0.64
CA GLY A 21 -6.52 3.15 0.26
C GLY A 21 -6.59 1.66 -0.10
N ILE A 22 -5.76 0.83 0.54
CA ILE A 22 -5.77 -0.62 0.39
C ILE A 22 -6.23 -1.25 1.73
N THR A 23 -7.16 -2.20 1.64
CA THR A 23 -7.66 -2.95 2.78
C THR A 23 -6.95 -4.30 2.87
N LEU A 24 -6.46 -4.63 4.07
CA LEU A 24 -5.94 -5.95 4.38
C LEU A 24 -7.09 -6.90 4.73
N ASP A 25 -7.32 -7.88 3.87
CA ASP A 25 -8.33 -8.93 4.05
C ASP A 25 -7.70 -10.21 4.64
N ARG A 26 -8.52 -11.25 4.84
CA ARG A 26 -8.13 -12.56 5.40
C ARG A 26 -6.88 -13.14 4.74
N PRO A 27 -6.13 -13.98 5.47
CA PRO A 27 -5.01 -14.69 4.88
C PRO A 27 -5.44 -15.49 3.64
N ALA A 28 -4.62 -15.43 2.60
CA ALA A 28 -4.64 -16.38 1.51
C ALA A 28 -4.31 -17.79 2.07
N THR A 29 -4.73 -18.83 1.35
CA THR A 29 -4.54 -20.23 1.74
C THR A 29 -3.12 -20.48 2.27
N TYR A 30 -3.01 -21.17 3.41
CA TYR A 30 -1.76 -21.46 4.15
C TYR A 30 -1.18 -20.35 5.05
N GLY A 31 -1.92 -19.26 5.32
CA GLY A 31 -1.71 -18.41 6.51
C GLY A 31 -0.50 -17.47 6.48
N THR A 32 0.36 -17.55 5.46
CA THR A 32 1.61 -16.78 5.34
C THR A 32 1.49 -15.52 4.49
N TYR A 33 0.36 -15.34 3.81
CA TYR A 33 0.09 -14.21 2.94
C TYR A 33 -1.31 -13.66 3.20
N TYR A 34 -1.48 -12.35 3.14
CA TYR A 34 -2.76 -11.65 3.29
C TYR A 34 -3.16 -11.00 1.98
N ARG A 35 -4.46 -11.03 1.68
CA ARG A 35 -5.01 -10.44 0.46
C ARG A 35 -5.08 -8.92 0.61
N LEU A 36 -4.58 -8.20 -0.39
CA LEU A 36 -4.71 -6.76 -0.49
C LEU A 36 -5.88 -6.44 -1.42
N LEU A 37 -6.89 -5.76 -0.89
CA LEU A 37 -8.08 -5.36 -1.63
C LEU A 37 -8.10 -3.84 -1.83
N CYS A 38 -8.66 -3.39 -2.94
CA CYS A 38 -8.95 -1.98 -3.15
C CYS A 38 -10.00 -1.51 -2.14
N GLY A 39 -9.70 -0.45 -1.38
CA GLY A 39 -10.63 0.11 -0.39
C GLY A 39 -11.90 0.74 -0.97
N ALA A 40 -11.98 0.96 -2.29
CA ALA A 40 -13.17 1.51 -2.95
C ALA A 40 -14.05 0.45 -3.62
N CYS A 41 -13.47 -0.43 -4.45
CA CYS A 41 -14.26 -1.38 -5.25
C CYS A 41 -14.08 -2.84 -4.82
N GLY A 42 -13.30 -3.13 -3.79
CA GLY A 42 -13.09 -4.47 -3.24
C GLY A 42 -12.28 -5.43 -4.13
N LYS A 43 -11.87 -5.01 -5.34
CA LYS A 43 -11.03 -5.83 -6.22
C LYS A 43 -9.68 -6.14 -5.57
N MET A 44 -9.22 -7.37 -5.74
CA MET A 44 -7.88 -7.78 -5.32
C MET A 44 -6.81 -7.01 -6.11
N VAL A 45 -5.82 -6.47 -5.41
CA VAL A 45 -4.68 -5.72 -5.97
C VAL A 45 -3.33 -6.36 -5.68
N GLY A 46 -3.28 -7.38 -4.81
CA GLY A 46 -2.04 -8.11 -4.53
C GLY A 46 -2.12 -8.97 -3.28
N ASN A 47 -0.96 -9.43 -2.83
CA ASN A 47 -0.78 -10.14 -1.56
C ASN A 47 0.44 -9.56 -0.81
N VAL A 48 0.45 -9.70 0.50
CA VAL A 48 1.58 -9.33 1.36
C VAL A 48 1.87 -10.44 2.35
N GLY A 49 3.15 -10.77 2.57
CA GLY A 49 3.55 -11.73 3.58
C GLY A 49 3.57 -11.12 4.98
N ASP A 50 3.29 -11.92 6.01
CA ASP A 50 3.31 -11.49 7.42
C ASP A 50 4.70 -11.59 8.08
N ARG A 51 5.71 -12.07 7.35
CA ARG A 51 7.10 -12.20 7.82
C ARG A 51 7.94 -10.94 7.59
N LEU A 52 7.31 -9.77 7.55
CA LEU A 52 7.99 -8.50 7.43
C LEU A 52 8.68 -8.15 8.76
N LEU A 53 9.85 -7.52 8.69
CA LEU A 53 10.44 -6.91 9.87
C LEU A 53 9.65 -5.63 10.24
N PRO A 54 9.67 -5.23 11.52
CA PRO A 54 9.04 -3.99 11.96
C PRO A 54 9.48 -2.79 11.11
N GLY A 55 8.51 -1.98 10.69
CA GLY A 55 8.69 -0.81 9.83
C GLY A 55 8.80 -1.10 8.34
N MET A 56 8.96 -2.36 7.91
CA MET A 56 9.10 -2.68 6.49
C MET A 56 7.82 -2.44 5.70
N ALA A 57 6.64 -2.65 6.29
CA ALA A 57 5.38 -2.44 5.58
C ALA A 57 5.22 -0.96 5.20
N ALA A 58 5.51 -0.06 6.14
CA ALA A 58 5.49 1.37 5.90
C ALA A 58 6.55 1.78 4.86
N ALA A 59 7.78 1.26 4.97
CA ALA A 59 8.85 1.55 4.02
C ALA A 59 8.52 1.09 2.59
N LEU A 60 7.89 -0.08 2.44
CA LEU A 60 7.45 -0.60 1.15
C LEU A 60 6.41 0.32 0.50
N VAL A 61 5.36 0.70 1.24
CA VAL A 61 4.32 1.60 0.74
C VAL A 61 4.91 2.96 0.34
N GLU A 62 5.86 3.47 1.14
CA GLU A 62 6.56 4.73 0.89
C GLU A 62 7.41 4.68 -0.39
N GLN A 63 8.16 3.59 -0.61
CA GLN A 63 8.95 3.38 -1.82
C GLN A 63 8.08 3.19 -3.06
N GLN A 64 6.87 2.65 -2.90
CA GLN A 64 5.91 2.39 -3.97
C GLN A 64 5.05 3.59 -4.34
N PHE A 65 5.15 4.73 -3.63
CA PHE A 65 4.29 5.90 -3.84
C PHE A 65 4.16 6.31 -5.31
N ASP A 66 5.29 6.40 -6.03
CA ASP A 66 5.31 6.86 -7.41
C ASP A 66 4.53 5.92 -8.35
N LEU A 67 4.54 4.61 -8.06
CA LEU A 67 3.77 3.62 -8.81
C LEU A 67 2.26 3.75 -8.54
N TYR A 68 1.87 4.04 -7.30
CA TYR A 68 0.47 4.36 -6.99
C TYR A 68 0.05 5.67 -7.66
N ALA A 69 0.92 6.69 -7.66
CA ALA A 69 0.65 8.00 -8.25
C ALA A 69 0.43 7.94 -9.77
N THR A 70 1.19 7.10 -10.48
CA THR A 70 1.03 6.91 -11.94
C THR A 70 -0.03 5.87 -12.30
N GLY A 71 -0.55 5.12 -11.32
CA GLY A 71 -1.47 4.01 -11.56
C GLY A 71 -0.77 2.72 -12.04
N GLY A 72 0.56 2.67 -12.02
CA GLY A 72 1.34 1.47 -12.29
C GLY A 72 1.26 0.41 -11.16
N LEU A 73 0.78 0.81 -9.98
CA LEU A 73 0.43 -0.08 -8.88
C LEU A 73 -0.93 0.33 -8.29
N GLY A 74 -1.67 -0.65 -7.77
CA GLY A 74 -3.01 -0.45 -7.21
C GLY A 74 -4.12 -0.90 -8.16
N CYS A 75 -5.33 -0.38 -7.93
CA CYS A 75 -6.51 -0.84 -8.64
C CYS A 75 -6.74 -0.03 -9.93
N PRO A 76 -7.18 -0.66 -11.04
CA PRO A 76 -7.55 0.06 -12.27
C PRO A 76 -8.73 1.03 -12.10
N CYS A 77 -9.46 1.00 -10.97
CA CYS A 77 -10.47 2.03 -10.67
C CYS A 77 -9.87 3.40 -10.33
N GLY A 78 -8.54 3.52 -10.19
CA GLY A 78 -7.85 4.78 -9.92
C GLY A 78 -7.91 5.26 -8.47
N TYR A 79 -8.50 4.48 -7.56
CA TYR A 79 -8.67 4.90 -6.16
C TYR A 79 -7.33 5.18 -5.47
N GLN A 80 -6.37 4.26 -5.53
CA GLN A 80 -5.05 4.44 -4.93
C GLN A 80 -4.33 5.67 -5.49
N ARG A 81 -4.43 5.90 -6.81
CA ARG A 81 -3.89 7.08 -7.50
C ARG A 81 -4.49 8.39 -6.96
N ASN A 82 -5.77 8.40 -6.65
CA ASN A 82 -6.45 9.57 -6.08
C ASN A 82 -6.07 9.78 -4.60
N ILE A 83 -5.98 8.70 -3.81
CA ILE A 83 -5.56 8.78 -2.41
C ILE A 83 -4.13 9.31 -2.32
N THR A 84 -3.19 8.80 -3.10
CA THR A 84 -1.80 9.28 -3.06
C THR A 84 -1.65 10.72 -3.52
N ARG A 85 -2.49 11.18 -4.45
CA ARG A 85 -2.58 12.61 -4.79
C ARG A 85 -2.96 13.46 -3.57
N GLY A 86 -3.92 12.99 -2.77
CA GLY A 86 -4.35 13.67 -1.54
C GLY A 86 -3.31 13.63 -0.42
N LEU A 87 -2.43 12.63 -0.39
CA LEU A 87 -1.35 12.52 0.60
C LEU A 87 -0.21 13.51 0.32
N ASP A 88 0.21 13.63 -0.94
CA ASP A 88 1.29 14.54 -1.35
C ASP A 88 1.12 14.90 -2.84
N ALA A 89 0.44 16.02 -3.10
CA ALA A 89 0.18 16.49 -4.45
C ALA A 89 1.47 16.84 -5.21
N THR A 90 2.44 17.45 -4.52
CA THR A 90 3.71 17.88 -5.13
C THR A 90 4.51 16.67 -5.61
N ARG A 91 4.66 15.64 -4.76
CA ARG A 91 5.33 14.40 -5.14
C ARG A 91 4.56 13.66 -6.23
N TRP A 92 3.23 13.63 -6.14
CA TRP A 92 2.38 13.00 -7.15
C TRP A 92 2.57 13.64 -8.53
N GLU A 93 2.59 14.96 -8.62
CA GLU A 93 2.84 15.69 -9.88
C GLU A 93 4.26 15.44 -10.41
N ALA A 94 5.25 15.35 -9.52
CA ALA A 94 6.61 14.98 -9.89
C ALA A 94 6.68 13.55 -10.45
N ALA A 95 5.98 12.60 -9.83
CA ALA A 95 5.89 11.22 -10.32
C ALA A 95 5.22 11.13 -11.69
N GLN A 96 4.12 11.89 -11.91
CA GLN A 96 3.48 11.97 -13.22
C GLN A 96 4.41 12.52 -14.30
N ARG A 97 5.19 13.57 -14.00
CA ARG A 97 6.16 14.10 -14.97
C ARG A 97 7.28 13.11 -15.31
N ARG A 98 7.75 12.33 -14.32
CA ARG A 98 8.80 11.34 -14.51
C ARG A 98 8.33 10.10 -15.27
N HIS A 99 7.10 9.64 -15.04
CA HIS A 99 6.66 8.30 -15.42
C HIS A 99 5.29 8.22 -16.12
N GLY A 100 4.48 9.29 -16.10
CA GLY A 100 3.10 9.30 -16.64
C GLY A 100 2.99 9.35 -18.16
N GLY A 101 4.11 9.27 -18.88
CA GLY A 101 4.18 9.33 -20.35
C GLY A 101 4.00 8.00 -21.08
N ALA A 102 3.66 6.92 -20.38
CA ALA A 102 3.32 5.64 -21.02
C ALA A 102 1.82 5.36 -20.85
N ALA A 103 1.05 5.75 -21.87
CA ALA A 103 -0.31 5.30 -22.11
C ALA A 103 -0.30 4.34 -23.31
#